data_AF-A0A4R0WHA3-F1
#
_entry.id   AF-A0A4R0WHA3-F1
#
_cell.length_a   1.000
_cell.length_b   1.000
_cell.length_c   1.000
_cell.angle_alpha   90.00
_cell.angle_beta   90.00
_cell.angle_gamma   90.00
#
_symmetry.space_group_name_H-M   'P 1'
#
loop_
_entity.id
_entity.type
_entity.pdbx_description
1 polymer ?
#
loop_
_entity_poly.entity_id
_entity_poly.type
_entity_poly.pdbx_seq_one_letter_code
_entity_poly.pdbx_strand_id
1 'polypeptide(L)'
;MAKLIILRGLPASGKSTWARSWCEDPANTWPHCVISLDDIRLMIAGSAQVRNRLQSEHGKRFNDMVVAMGRHMIADALDAGWDVVADAQHANPRYAAELALLAQRHGALWETRDFDVPLDELLRRNAARDTADRVPEDYIRSSWKHFHTAMFRPLEPGDPNGNLLERMRADPYVRVIPVRGETDVYACNFTAEAFREHRWTDRTINARGLFVGGNGQVVQRGFE
;
A
#
# COMPACT_ATOMS: atom_id res chain seq x y z
N MET A 1 -8.07 -9.24 -16.60
CA MET A 1 -6.73 -8.60 -16.64
C MET A 1 -6.20 -8.69 -15.23
N ALA A 2 -4.99 -9.23 -15.04
CA ALA A 2 -4.38 -9.32 -13.73
C ALA A 2 -4.18 -7.93 -13.10
N LYS A 3 -4.12 -7.88 -11.77
CA LYS A 3 -3.92 -6.64 -11.02
C LYS A 3 -2.81 -6.79 -9.98
N LEU A 4 -1.90 -5.82 -9.93
CA LEU A 4 -0.89 -5.68 -8.88
C LEU A 4 -1.32 -4.64 -7.84
N ILE A 5 -1.48 -5.05 -6.59
CA ILE A 5 -1.77 -4.18 -5.45
C ILE A 5 -0.47 -3.95 -4.67
N ILE A 6 0.04 -2.72 -4.69
CA ILE A 6 1.30 -2.33 -4.05
C ILE A 6 1.01 -1.75 -2.68
N LEU A 7 1.39 -2.45 -1.60
CA LEU A 7 1.17 -1.95 -0.25
C LEU A 7 2.23 -0.91 0.11
N ARG A 8 1.82 0.24 0.64
CA ARG A 8 2.76 1.30 1.10
C ARG A 8 2.47 1.65 2.55
N GLY A 9 3.48 1.56 3.40
CA GLY A 9 3.34 1.92 4.81
C GLY A 9 4.47 1.39 5.67
N LEU A 10 4.70 2.05 6.80
CA LEU A 10 5.77 1.71 7.75
C LEU A 10 5.49 0.41 8.52
N PRO A 11 6.49 -0.19 9.21
CA PRO A 11 6.23 -1.30 10.13
C PRO A 11 5.12 -0.96 11.11
N ALA A 12 4.31 -1.94 11.50
CA ALA A 12 3.14 -1.78 12.37
C ALA A 12 1.95 -0.98 11.78
N SER A 13 1.99 -0.60 10.50
CA SER A 13 0.87 0.10 9.85
C SER A 13 -0.35 -0.78 9.54
N GLY A 14 -0.21 -2.11 9.54
CA GLY A 14 -1.32 -3.05 9.28
C GLY A 14 -1.36 -3.69 7.88
N LYS A 15 -0.33 -3.45 7.04
CA LYS A 15 -0.21 -4.02 5.68
C LYS A 15 -0.47 -5.52 5.62
N SER A 16 0.32 -6.32 6.33
CA SER A 16 0.22 -7.79 6.28
C SER A 16 -1.11 -8.31 6.86
N THR A 17 -1.70 -7.60 7.82
CA THR A 17 -3.05 -7.91 8.31
C THR A 17 -4.10 -7.70 7.21
N TRP A 18 -4.01 -6.58 6.48
CA TRP A 18 -4.89 -6.32 5.35
C TRP A 18 -4.65 -7.30 4.20
N ALA A 19 -3.40 -7.61 3.87
CA ALA A 19 -3.05 -8.57 2.82
C ALA A 19 -3.67 -9.96 3.09
N ARG A 20 -3.56 -10.43 4.34
CA ARG A 20 -4.17 -11.69 4.76
C ARG A 20 -5.70 -11.63 4.67
N SER A 21 -6.32 -10.58 5.21
CA SER A 21 -7.77 -10.43 5.13
C SER A 21 -8.27 -10.33 3.70
N TRP A 22 -7.49 -9.71 2.80
CA TRP A 22 -7.82 -9.64 1.39
C TRP A 22 -7.77 -11.03 0.76
N CYS A 23 -6.71 -11.82 1.00
CA CYS A 23 -6.67 -13.20 0.47
C CYS A 23 -7.76 -14.13 1.03
N GLU A 24 -8.16 -13.93 2.29
CA GLU A 24 -9.18 -14.75 2.94
C GLU A 24 -10.61 -14.32 2.57
N ASP A 25 -10.80 -13.15 1.96
CA ASP A 25 -12.11 -12.63 1.61
C ASP A 25 -12.77 -13.49 0.51
N PRO A 26 -13.92 -14.14 0.79
CA PRO A 26 -14.63 -14.95 -0.19
C PRO A 26 -15.07 -14.19 -1.45
N ALA A 27 -15.13 -12.85 -1.41
CA ALA A 27 -15.42 -12.04 -2.57
C ALA A 27 -14.27 -12.05 -3.61
N ASN A 28 -13.04 -12.37 -3.20
CA ASN A 28 -11.87 -12.44 -4.07
C ASN A 28 -11.79 -13.81 -4.76
N THR A 29 -12.69 -14.00 -5.73
CA THR A 29 -12.84 -15.24 -6.50
C THR A 29 -11.83 -15.41 -7.64
N TRP A 30 -11.09 -14.36 -7.98
CA TRP A 30 -10.03 -14.41 -9.00
C TRP A 30 -8.76 -15.08 -8.43
N PRO A 31 -8.00 -15.87 -9.20
CA PRO A 31 -6.72 -16.42 -8.75
C PRO A 31 -5.78 -15.33 -8.25
N HIS A 32 -5.24 -15.48 -7.05
CA HIS A 32 -4.45 -14.43 -6.42
C HIS A 32 -3.37 -14.95 -5.46
N CYS A 33 -2.36 -14.11 -5.19
CA CYS A 33 -1.31 -14.42 -4.21
C CYS A 33 -0.77 -13.17 -3.49
N VAL A 34 -0.12 -13.37 -2.34
CA VAL A 34 0.68 -12.34 -1.66
C VAL A 34 2.15 -12.66 -1.84
N ILE A 35 2.91 -11.67 -2.31
CA ILE A 35 4.37 -11.75 -2.41
C ILE A 35 4.96 -10.80 -1.36
N SER A 36 5.46 -11.37 -0.26
CA SER A 36 6.05 -10.64 0.86
C SER A 36 7.57 -10.72 0.82
N LEU A 37 8.26 -9.56 0.87
CA LEU A 37 9.72 -9.57 0.94
C LEU A 37 10.23 -10.11 2.29
N ASP A 38 9.45 -9.98 3.36
CA ASP A 38 9.81 -10.53 4.67
C ASP A 38 9.67 -12.06 4.72
N ASP A 39 8.66 -12.60 4.01
CA ASP A 39 8.50 -14.05 3.87
C ASP A 39 9.58 -14.63 2.96
N ILE A 40 9.95 -13.94 1.87
CA ILE A 40 11.08 -14.34 1.01
C ILE A 40 12.39 -14.34 1.81
N ARG A 41 12.65 -13.32 2.65
CA ARG A 41 13.83 -13.30 3.53
C ARG A 41 13.86 -14.52 4.45
N LEU A 42 12.71 -14.87 5.03
CA LEU A 42 12.61 -16.01 5.94
C LEU A 42 12.78 -17.34 5.19
N MET A 43 12.16 -17.48 4.01
CA MET A 43 12.27 -18.65 3.14
C MET A 43 13.73 -18.93 2.75
N ILE A 44 14.46 -17.91 2.31
CA ILE A 44 15.88 -18.04 1.92
C ILE A 44 16.75 -18.38 3.13
N ALA A 45 16.48 -17.77 4.28
CA ALA A 45 17.28 -17.96 5.47
C ALA A 45 16.98 -19.28 6.20
N GLY A 46 15.79 -19.86 6.02
CA GLY A 46 15.32 -21.04 6.74
C GLY A 46 14.98 -20.82 8.22
N SER A 47 15.44 -19.72 8.84
CA SER A 47 15.06 -19.32 10.20
C SER A 47 15.29 -17.82 10.47
N ALA A 48 14.65 -17.32 11.53
CA ALA A 48 14.82 -15.94 11.99
C ALA A 48 16.28 -15.64 12.41
N GLN A 49 16.95 -16.60 13.05
CA GLN A 49 18.33 -16.45 13.51
C GLN A 49 19.28 -16.32 12.32
N VAL A 50 19.13 -17.17 11.29
CA VAL A 50 19.97 -17.12 10.09
C VAL A 50 19.70 -15.85 9.29
N ARG A 51 18.43 -15.42 9.19
CA ARG A 51 18.07 -14.15 8.54
C ARG A 51 18.80 -12.97 9.17
N ASN A 52 18.80 -12.89 10.50
CA ASN A 52 19.45 -11.78 11.22
C ASN A 52 20.96 -11.77 10.98
N ARG A 53 21.60 -12.95 10.96
CA ARG A 53 23.02 -13.10 10.60
C ARG A 53 23.32 -12.69 9.16
N LEU A 54 22.52 -13.16 8.19
CA LEU A 54 22.67 -12.77 6.78
C LEU A 54 22.47 -11.27 6.58
N GLN A 55 21.53 -10.66 7.32
CA GLN A 55 21.29 -9.23 7.28
C GLN A 55 22.47 -8.44 7.86
N SER A 56 23.12 -8.91 8.93
CA SER A 56 24.28 -8.23 9.52
C SER A 56 25.55 -8.39 8.67
N GLU A 57 25.78 -9.58 8.10
CA GLU A 57 27.01 -9.89 7.35
C GLU A 57 26.94 -9.46 5.88
N HIS A 58 25.75 -9.51 5.27
CA HIS A 58 25.56 -9.35 3.83
C HIS A 58 24.42 -8.40 3.46
N GLY A 59 24.00 -7.52 4.38
CA GLY A 59 22.74 -6.78 4.31
C GLY A 59 22.34 -6.23 2.93
N LYS A 60 23.23 -5.52 2.23
CA LYS A 60 22.92 -4.99 0.88
C LYS A 60 22.73 -6.11 -0.15
N ARG A 61 23.70 -7.02 -0.27
CA ARG A 61 23.66 -8.10 -1.27
C ARG A 61 22.49 -9.06 -1.03
N PHE A 62 22.22 -9.38 0.24
CA PHE A 62 21.08 -10.19 0.63
C PHE A 62 19.75 -9.50 0.28
N ASN A 63 19.62 -8.20 0.60
CA ASN A 63 18.42 -7.44 0.26
C ASN A 63 18.21 -7.30 -1.26
N ASP A 64 19.27 -7.04 -2.03
CA ASP A 64 19.20 -6.93 -3.49
C ASP A 64 18.70 -8.25 -4.12
N MET A 65 19.19 -9.40 -3.62
CA MET A 65 18.75 -10.73 -4.04
C MET A 65 17.28 -10.99 -3.69
N VAL A 66 16.85 -10.69 -2.46
CA VAL A 66 15.45 -10.81 -2.03
C VAL A 66 14.52 -9.98 -2.92
N VAL A 67 14.90 -8.73 -3.21
CA VAL A 67 14.11 -7.83 -4.07
C VAL A 67 14.03 -8.36 -5.49
N ALA A 68 15.14 -8.88 -6.04
CA ALA A 68 15.13 -9.49 -7.36
C ALA A 68 14.20 -10.71 -7.43
N MET A 69 14.27 -11.62 -6.45
CA MET A 69 13.39 -12.78 -6.36
C MET A 69 11.91 -12.36 -6.27
N GLY A 70 11.59 -11.40 -5.40
CA GLY A 70 10.22 -10.89 -5.28
C GLY A 70 9.68 -10.31 -6.59
N ARG A 71 10.51 -9.61 -7.37
CA ARG A 71 10.11 -9.09 -8.69
C ARG A 71 9.84 -10.18 -9.71
N HIS A 72 10.67 -11.23 -9.74
CA HIS A 72 10.43 -12.37 -10.62
C HIS A 72 9.13 -13.09 -10.25
N MET A 73 8.90 -13.32 -8.96
CA MET A 73 7.65 -13.94 -8.50
C MET A 73 6.41 -13.12 -8.86
N ILE A 74 6.48 -11.78 -8.74
CA ILE A 74 5.40 -10.89 -9.18
C ILE A 74 5.19 -11.01 -10.69
N ALA A 75 6.26 -10.93 -11.48
CA ALA A 75 6.19 -11.01 -12.94
C ALA A 75 5.53 -12.31 -13.41
N ASP A 76 6.01 -13.45 -12.90
CA ASP A 76 5.51 -14.77 -13.28
C ASP A 76 4.03 -14.96 -12.91
N ALA A 77 3.61 -14.44 -11.74
CA ALA A 77 2.20 -14.48 -11.32
C ALA A 77 1.30 -13.59 -12.21
N LEU A 78 1.77 -12.40 -12.59
CA LEU A 78 1.04 -11.51 -13.49
C LEU A 78 0.91 -12.12 -14.90
N ASP A 79 1.97 -12.75 -15.41
CA ASP A 79 1.96 -13.47 -16.70
C ASP A 79 1.00 -14.68 -16.67
N ALA A 80 0.87 -15.34 -15.51
CA ALA A 80 -0.13 -16.37 -15.29
C ALA A 80 -1.58 -15.83 -15.16
N GLY A 81 -1.75 -14.50 -15.15
CA GLY A 81 -3.05 -13.84 -15.04
C GLY A 81 -3.56 -13.69 -13.60
N TRP A 82 -2.71 -13.88 -12.59
CA TRP A 82 -3.09 -13.82 -11.18
C TRP A 82 -3.04 -12.39 -10.64
N ASP A 83 -3.96 -12.07 -9.72
CA ASP A 83 -3.85 -10.85 -8.93
C ASP A 83 -2.75 -11.01 -7.87
N VAL A 84 -1.96 -9.97 -7.66
CA VAL A 84 -0.80 -10.02 -6.79
C VAL A 84 -0.85 -8.89 -5.77
N VAL A 85 -0.71 -9.22 -4.49
CA VAL A 85 -0.44 -8.23 -3.44
C VAL A 85 1.07 -8.21 -3.17
N ALA A 86 1.72 -7.08 -3.46
CA ALA A 86 3.11 -6.86 -3.09
C ALA A 86 3.19 -6.34 -1.65
N ASP A 87 3.43 -7.23 -0.69
CA ASP A 87 3.58 -6.88 0.72
C ASP A 87 5.04 -6.54 1.05
N ALA A 88 5.32 -5.25 1.07
CA ALA A 88 6.51 -4.70 1.69
C ALA A 88 6.19 -3.28 2.16
N GLN A 89 7.13 -2.62 2.83
CA GLN A 89 6.91 -1.23 3.22
C GLN A 89 6.75 -0.28 2.02
N HIS A 90 7.50 -0.55 0.94
CA HIS A 90 7.62 0.32 -0.22
C HIS A 90 7.81 1.81 0.14
N ALA A 91 8.59 2.06 1.21
CA ALA A 91 8.74 3.38 1.81
C ALA A 91 9.39 4.41 0.89
N ASN A 92 10.34 3.96 0.06
CA ASN A 92 10.91 4.76 -1.00
C ASN A 92 10.02 4.62 -2.26
N PRO A 93 9.42 5.72 -2.77
CA PRO A 93 8.53 5.71 -3.93
C PRO A 93 9.15 5.08 -5.18
N ARG A 94 10.47 5.13 -5.32
CA ARG A 94 11.20 4.52 -6.45
C ARG A 94 10.88 3.03 -6.60
N TYR A 95 10.82 2.29 -5.50
CA TYR A 95 10.54 0.85 -5.55
C TYR A 95 9.10 0.55 -5.92
N ALA A 96 8.16 1.37 -5.46
CA ALA A 96 6.76 1.25 -5.86
C ALA A 96 6.57 1.59 -7.35
N ALA A 97 7.24 2.63 -7.85
CA ALA A 97 7.22 2.99 -9.28
C ALA A 97 7.83 1.88 -10.16
N GLU A 98 8.90 1.24 -9.71
CA GLU A 98 9.48 0.08 -10.42
C GLU A 98 8.50 -1.10 -10.52
N LEU A 99 7.66 -1.32 -9.49
CA LEU A 99 6.60 -2.32 -9.51
C LEU A 99 5.42 -1.91 -10.41
N ALA A 100 5.02 -0.65 -10.40
CA ALA A 100 4.01 -0.12 -11.31
C ALA A 100 4.42 -0.32 -12.79
N LEU A 101 5.67 0.01 -13.11
CA LEU A 101 6.26 -0.23 -14.43
C LEU A 101 6.34 -1.73 -14.77
N LEU A 102 6.61 -2.57 -13.77
CA LEU A 102 6.58 -4.03 -13.95
C LEU A 102 5.17 -4.48 -14.35
N ALA A 103 4.14 -4.11 -13.60
CA ALA A 103 2.76 -4.46 -13.94
C ALA A 103 2.37 -4.03 -15.36
N GLN A 104 2.71 -2.81 -15.76
CA GLN A 104 2.44 -2.32 -17.11
C GLN A 104 3.14 -3.14 -18.21
N ARG A 105 4.40 -3.52 -18.01
CA ARG A 105 5.14 -4.36 -18.98
C ARG A 105 4.49 -5.73 -19.16
N HIS A 106 3.84 -6.24 -18.12
CA HIS A 106 3.12 -7.52 -18.12
C HIS A 106 1.63 -7.36 -18.44
N GLY A 107 1.18 -6.18 -18.92
CA GLY A 107 -0.21 -5.94 -19.30
C GLY A 107 -1.21 -6.02 -18.15
N ALA A 108 -0.74 -5.85 -16.91
CA ALA A 108 -1.55 -5.88 -15.70
C ALA A 108 -1.95 -4.46 -15.27
N LEU A 109 -3.13 -4.35 -14.64
CA LEU A 109 -3.50 -3.17 -13.88
C LEU A 109 -2.62 -3.09 -12.63
N TRP A 110 -2.49 -1.89 -12.06
CA TRP A 110 -1.90 -1.76 -10.73
C TRP A 110 -2.59 -0.68 -9.93
N GLU A 111 -2.54 -0.79 -8.62
CA GLU A 111 -3.02 0.21 -7.67
C GLU A 111 -2.11 0.24 -6.44
N THR A 112 -2.12 1.33 -5.68
CA THR A 112 -1.45 1.42 -4.37
C THR A 112 -2.46 1.35 -3.24
N ARG A 113 -2.15 0.58 -2.19
CA ARG A 113 -2.89 0.59 -0.93
C ARG A 113 -2.03 1.22 0.16
N ASP A 114 -2.43 2.41 0.59
CA ASP A 114 -1.66 3.23 1.53
C ASP A 114 -2.13 3.03 2.97
N PHE A 115 -1.15 2.88 3.86
CA PHE A 115 -1.36 2.73 5.30
C PHE A 115 -0.66 3.89 6.01
N ASP A 116 -1.28 5.07 5.91
CA ASP A 116 -0.84 6.28 6.59
C ASP A 116 -1.31 6.26 8.05
N VAL A 117 -0.41 5.82 8.93
CA VAL A 117 -0.67 5.66 10.36
C VAL A 117 0.27 6.58 11.13
N PRO A 118 -0.22 7.40 12.07
CA PRO A 118 0.60 8.30 12.87
C PRO A 118 1.73 7.58 13.62
N LEU A 119 2.86 8.25 13.82
CA LEU A 119 4.05 7.68 14.45
C LEU A 119 3.74 7.05 15.82
N ASP A 120 2.98 7.74 16.67
CA ASP A 120 2.66 7.25 18.01
C ASP A 120 1.87 5.94 17.98
N GLU A 121 0.96 5.80 17.01
CA GLU A 121 0.19 4.58 16.81
C GLU A 121 1.06 3.44 16.26
N LEU A 122 2.00 3.74 15.35
CA LEU A 122 2.98 2.76 14.87
C LEU A 122 3.84 2.22 16.02
N LEU A 123 4.33 3.10 16.88
CA LEU A 123 5.14 2.73 18.05
C LEU A 123 4.35 1.91 19.05
N ARG A 124 3.12 2.34 19.38
CA ARG A 124 2.22 1.60 20.29
C ARG A 124 1.94 0.19 19.76
N ARG A 125 1.60 0.06 18.48
CA ARG A 125 1.36 -1.24 17.84
C ARG A 125 2.62 -2.10 17.82
N ASN A 126 3.77 -1.52 17.52
CA ASN A 126 5.04 -2.25 17.50
C ASN A 126 5.43 -2.77 18.89
N ALA A 127 5.22 -1.98 19.95
CA ALA A 127 5.45 -2.38 21.32
C ALA A 127 4.55 -3.55 21.77
N ALA A 128 3.33 -3.63 21.22
CA ALA A 128 2.38 -4.72 21.49
C ALA A 128 2.65 -6.00 20.69
N ARG A 129 3.59 -6.00 19.73
CA ARG A 129 3.95 -7.20 18.96
C ARG A 129 4.78 -8.18 19.77
N ASP A 130 4.68 -9.45 19.37
CA ASP A 130 5.59 -10.51 19.79
C ASP A 130 7.04 -10.11 19.51
N THR A 131 7.95 -10.54 20.38
CA THR A 131 9.36 -10.16 20.32
C THR A 131 10.01 -10.49 18.98
N ALA A 132 9.57 -11.56 18.31
CA ALA A 132 10.08 -11.98 17.01
C ALA A 132 9.68 -11.04 15.85
N ASP A 133 8.56 -10.33 15.98
CA ASP A 133 7.98 -9.45 14.95
C ASP A 133 8.14 -7.96 15.25
N ARG A 134 8.69 -7.65 16.43
CA ARG A 134 9.01 -6.30 16.85
C ARG A 134 10.25 -5.81 16.13
N VAL A 135 10.15 -4.63 15.51
CA VAL A 135 11.31 -3.92 14.95
C VAL A 135 11.84 -2.88 15.94
N PRO A 136 13.13 -2.51 15.88
CA PRO A 136 13.70 -1.46 16.72
C PRO A 136 12.92 -0.14 16.59
N GLU A 137 12.62 0.52 17.70
CA GLU A 137 11.86 1.79 17.68
C GLU A 137 12.58 2.89 16.88
N ASP A 138 13.91 2.97 17.02
CA ASP A 138 14.73 3.94 16.28
C ASP A 138 14.62 3.75 14.76
N TYR A 139 14.42 2.51 14.31
CA TYR A 139 14.17 2.22 12.90
C TYR A 139 12.82 2.78 12.43
N ILE A 140 11.76 2.66 13.25
CA ILE A 140 10.44 3.25 12.92
C ILE A 140 10.54 4.78 12.91
N ARG A 141 11.14 5.39 13.94
CA ARG A 141 11.28 6.85 14.05
C ARG A 141 12.08 7.43 12.88
N SER A 142 13.22 6.82 12.57
CA SER A 142 14.05 7.24 11.44
C SER A 142 13.30 7.05 10.11
N SER A 143 12.66 5.91 9.89
CA SER A 143 11.88 5.66 8.67
C SER A 143 10.72 6.64 8.50
N TRP A 144 10.00 6.96 9.59
CA TRP A 144 8.94 7.96 9.59
C TRP A 144 9.48 9.33 9.17
N LYS A 145 10.53 9.82 9.86
CA LYS A 145 11.18 11.11 9.55
C LYS A 145 11.62 11.23 8.08
N HIS A 146 12.12 10.15 7.48
CA HIS A 146 12.63 10.18 6.11
C HIS A 146 11.54 10.01 5.04
N PHE A 147 10.48 9.25 5.32
CA PHE A 147 9.57 8.79 4.28
C PHE A 147 8.12 9.25 4.43
N HIS A 148 7.65 9.69 5.60
CA HIS A 148 6.21 9.96 5.83
C HIS A 148 5.62 10.95 4.81
N THR A 149 6.40 11.93 4.34
CA THR A 149 5.95 12.98 3.41
C THR A 149 6.07 12.57 1.94
N ALA A 150 6.95 11.63 1.63
CA ALA A 150 7.27 11.23 0.26
C ALA A 150 6.62 9.92 -0.15
N MET A 151 6.41 8.98 0.79
CA MET A 151 5.96 7.61 0.54
C MET A 151 4.64 7.53 -0.23
N PHE A 152 3.71 8.44 0.07
CA PHE A 152 2.36 8.48 -0.51
C PHE A 152 2.23 9.44 -1.68
N ARG A 153 3.34 9.94 -2.22
CA ARG A 153 3.31 10.70 -3.47
C ARG A 153 2.77 9.80 -4.60
N PRO A 154 2.05 10.38 -5.58
CA PRO A 154 1.67 9.65 -6.79
C PRO A 154 2.90 9.03 -7.45
N LEU A 155 2.75 7.82 -7.98
CA LEU A 155 3.80 7.14 -8.74
C LEU A 155 3.73 7.57 -10.20
N GLU A 156 4.88 7.53 -10.89
CA GLU A 156 4.98 7.78 -12.32
C GLU A 156 5.48 6.51 -13.06
N PRO A 157 4.85 6.09 -14.16
CA PRO A 157 3.59 6.65 -14.70
C PRO A 157 2.43 6.50 -13.71
N GLY A 158 1.43 7.36 -13.80
CA GLY A 158 0.25 7.34 -12.93
C GLY A 158 -0.52 6.00 -12.95
N ASP A 159 -1.32 5.76 -11.90
CA ASP A 159 -2.19 4.59 -11.79
C ASP A 159 -3.06 4.46 -13.06
N PRO A 160 -3.12 3.29 -13.73
CA PRO A 160 -3.91 3.11 -14.94
C PRO A 160 -5.42 3.32 -14.71
N ASN A 161 -5.87 3.29 -13.44
CA ASN A 161 -7.23 3.64 -13.02
C ASN A 161 -7.39 5.12 -12.61
N GLY A 162 -6.35 5.93 -12.78
CA GLY A 162 -6.26 7.31 -12.34
C GLY A 162 -5.86 7.47 -10.87
N ASN A 163 -5.44 8.68 -10.48
CA ASN A 163 -5.08 9.07 -9.11
C ASN A 163 -6.30 9.02 -8.16
N LEU A 164 -6.10 9.20 -6.84
CA LEU A 164 -7.20 9.10 -5.86
C LEU A 164 -8.39 10.01 -6.19
N LEU A 165 -8.14 11.24 -6.67
CA LEU A 165 -9.21 12.17 -7.06
C LEU A 165 -9.97 11.63 -8.28
N GLU A 166 -9.27 11.11 -9.28
CA GLU A 166 -9.87 10.51 -10.48
C GLU A 166 -10.71 9.28 -10.12
N ARG A 167 -10.23 8.45 -9.19
CA ARG A 167 -10.99 7.30 -8.65
C ARG A 167 -12.22 7.74 -7.86
N MET A 168 -12.13 8.80 -7.07
CA MET A 168 -13.27 9.38 -6.34
C MET A 168 -14.29 10.01 -7.31
N ARG A 169 -13.84 10.58 -8.43
CA ARG A 169 -14.73 11.09 -9.48
C ARG A 169 -15.41 9.99 -10.28
N ALA A 170 -14.75 8.85 -10.45
CA ALA A 170 -15.27 7.72 -11.21
C ALA A 170 -16.31 6.88 -10.44
N ASP A 171 -16.34 6.96 -9.11
CA ASP A 171 -17.29 6.21 -8.28
C ASP A 171 -18.66 6.90 -8.26
N PRO A 172 -19.75 6.27 -8.75
CA PRO A 172 -21.08 6.90 -8.81
C PRO A 172 -21.66 7.22 -7.43
N TYR A 173 -21.13 6.59 -6.37
CA TYR A 173 -21.56 6.78 -4.99
C TYR A 173 -20.72 7.80 -4.22
N VAL A 174 -19.76 8.45 -4.89
CA VAL A 174 -18.94 9.52 -4.33
C VAL A 174 -19.19 10.83 -5.08
N ARG A 175 -19.44 11.89 -4.31
CA ARG A 175 -19.55 13.27 -4.76
C ARG A 175 -18.25 14.01 -4.46
N VAL A 176 -17.63 14.54 -5.51
CA VAL A 176 -16.40 15.34 -5.43
C VAL A 176 -16.71 16.79 -5.75
N ILE A 177 -16.27 17.73 -4.90
CA ILE A 177 -16.55 19.17 -5.05
C ILE A 177 -15.27 19.96 -4.80
N PRO A 178 -14.92 20.97 -5.63
CA PRO A 178 -13.84 21.89 -5.30
C PRO A 178 -14.14 22.68 -4.01
N VAL A 179 -13.13 22.87 -3.17
CA VAL A 179 -13.22 23.66 -1.93
C VAL A 179 -13.13 25.15 -2.28
N ARG A 180 -14.09 25.95 -1.79
CA ARG A 180 -14.08 27.40 -2.04
C ARG A 180 -12.92 28.06 -1.31
N GLY A 181 -12.17 28.89 -2.01
CA GLY A 181 -11.03 29.64 -1.45
C GLY A 181 -9.69 28.90 -1.53
N GLU A 182 -9.69 27.60 -1.84
CA GLU A 182 -8.49 26.79 -2.00
C GLU A 182 -8.23 26.51 -3.49
N THR A 183 -6.96 26.55 -3.90
CA THR A 183 -6.56 26.16 -5.25
C THR A 183 -6.23 24.67 -5.27
N ASP A 184 -6.82 23.94 -6.21
CA ASP A 184 -6.55 22.51 -6.44
C ASP A 184 -6.90 21.57 -5.27
N VAL A 185 -7.84 21.95 -4.40
CA VAL A 185 -8.34 21.09 -3.31
C VAL A 185 -9.80 20.70 -3.53
N TYR A 186 -10.09 19.41 -3.37
CA TYR A 186 -11.41 18.83 -3.59
C TYR A 186 -11.88 18.08 -2.34
N ALA A 187 -13.10 18.38 -1.88
CA ALA A 187 -13.80 17.61 -0.87
C ALA A 187 -14.50 16.42 -1.53
N CYS A 188 -14.15 15.22 -1.11
CA CYS A 188 -14.87 13.99 -1.42
C CYS A 188 -15.90 13.74 -0.31
N ASN A 189 -17.10 13.27 -0.64
CA ASN A 189 -18.12 12.80 0.30
C ASN A 189 -18.99 11.74 -0.39
N PHE A 190 -19.64 10.86 0.34
CA PHE A 190 -20.61 9.94 -0.26
C PHE A 190 -21.87 10.68 -0.79
N THR A 191 -22.54 10.12 -1.78
CA THR A 191 -23.81 10.68 -2.31
C THR A 191 -24.97 10.39 -1.37
N ALA A 192 -26.06 11.16 -1.49
CA ALA A 192 -27.29 10.89 -0.73
C ALA A 192 -27.91 9.52 -1.08
N GLU A 193 -27.70 9.04 -2.31
CA GLU A 193 -28.08 7.70 -2.74
C GLU A 193 -27.26 6.63 -2.01
N ALA A 194 -25.94 6.78 -1.96
CA ALA A 194 -25.06 5.87 -1.22
C ALA A 194 -25.48 5.73 0.24
N PHE A 195 -25.88 6.84 0.87
CA PHE A 195 -26.39 6.87 2.24
C PHE A 195 -27.73 6.12 2.38
N ARG A 196 -28.71 6.41 1.51
CA ARG A 196 -30.06 5.81 1.58
C ARG A 196 -30.05 4.32 1.28
N GLU A 197 -29.23 3.89 0.33
CA GLU A 197 -29.13 2.49 -0.10
C GLU A 197 -28.11 1.68 0.71
N HIS A 198 -27.49 2.28 1.73
CA HIS A 198 -26.46 1.64 2.54
C HIS A 198 -25.30 1.05 1.73
N ARG A 199 -24.87 1.75 0.66
CA ARG A 199 -23.79 1.34 -0.24
C ARG A 199 -22.42 1.64 0.37
N TRP A 200 -22.14 1.05 1.54
CA TRP A 200 -20.92 1.28 2.32
C TRP A 200 -19.75 0.44 1.80
N THR A 201 -19.19 0.87 0.68
CA THR A 201 -17.92 0.36 0.14
C THR A 201 -16.72 1.02 0.81
N ASP A 202 -15.53 0.41 0.68
CA ASP A 202 -14.25 1.02 1.06
C ASP A 202 -14.11 2.48 0.58
N ARG A 203 -14.57 2.80 -0.63
CA ARG A 203 -14.49 4.16 -1.19
C ARG A 203 -15.48 5.13 -0.54
N THR A 204 -16.74 4.74 -0.38
CA THR A 204 -17.76 5.61 0.25
C THR A 204 -17.47 5.86 1.73
N ILE A 205 -16.89 4.88 2.44
CA ILE A 205 -16.43 5.04 3.82
C ILE A 205 -15.23 6.01 3.87
N ASN A 206 -14.24 5.82 3.01
CA ASN A 206 -13.05 6.68 2.95
C ASN A 206 -13.34 8.09 2.44
N ALA A 207 -14.39 8.28 1.64
CA ALA A 207 -14.76 9.58 1.12
C ALA A 207 -15.22 10.53 2.23
N ARG A 208 -15.74 10.04 3.36
CA ARG A 208 -16.26 10.89 4.43
C ARG A 208 -15.15 11.78 5.02
N GLY A 209 -15.29 13.10 4.89
CA GLY A 209 -14.34 14.07 5.44
C GLY A 209 -12.97 14.08 4.73
N LEU A 210 -12.89 13.54 3.51
CA LEU A 210 -11.64 13.44 2.76
C LEU A 210 -11.43 14.66 1.85
N PHE A 211 -10.28 15.31 1.97
CA PHE A 211 -9.85 16.38 1.08
C PHE A 211 -8.64 15.91 0.27
N VAL A 212 -8.72 16.04 -1.05
CA VAL A 212 -7.73 15.51 -1.99
C VAL A 212 -7.27 16.63 -2.93
N GLY A 213 -5.97 16.70 -3.21
CA GLY A 213 -5.39 17.58 -4.22
C GLY A 213 -5.68 17.10 -5.65
N GLY A 214 -5.50 17.94 -6.67
CA GLY A 214 -5.63 17.56 -8.08
C GLY A 214 -4.72 16.41 -8.50
N ASN A 215 -3.57 16.30 -7.84
CA ASN A 215 -2.61 15.21 -8.00
C ASN A 215 -3.00 13.90 -7.28
N GLY A 216 -4.15 13.87 -6.57
CA GLY A 216 -4.60 12.70 -5.82
C GLY A 216 -3.99 12.55 -4.42
N GLN A 217 -3.19 13.50 -3.92
CA GLN A 217 -2.69 13.47 -2.54
C GLN A 217 -3.78 13.86 -1.54
N VAL A 218 -3.82 13.18 -0.39
CA VAL A 218 -4.71 13.57 0.71
C VAL A 218 -4.17 14.85 1.34
N VAL A 219 -4.96 15.92 1.26
CA VAL A 219 -4.67 17.23 1.85
C VAL A 219 -5.07 17.25 3.31
N GLN A 220 -6.23 16.65 3.63
CA GLN A 220 -6.76 16.59 4.99
C GLN A 220 -7.76 15.44 5.12
N ARG A 221 -7.86 14.87 6.32
CA ARG A 221 -9.00 14.05 6.74
C ARG A 221 -9.66 14.72 7.94
N GLY A 222 -10.94 15.07 7.82
CA GLY A 222 -11.69 15.66 8.91
C GLY A 222 -12.33 14.56 9.76
N PHE A 223 -11.66 14.12 10.83
CA PHE A 223 -12.29 13.57 12.04
C PHE A 223 -11.37 13.70 13.26
N GLU A 224 -11.31 14.90 13.84
CA GLU A 224 -11.82 15.30 15.16
C GLU A 224 -12.00 16.83 15.15
#